data_AF-A0A934PU42-F1
#
_entry.id   AF-A0A934PU42-F1
#
_cell.length_a   1.000
_cell.length_b   1.000
_cell.length_c   1.000
_cell.angle_alpha   90.00
_cell.angle_beta   90.00
_cell.angle_gamma   90.00
#
_symmetry.space_group_name_H-M   'P 1'
#
loop_
_entity.id
_entity.type
_entity.pdbx_description
1 polymer ?
#
loop_
_entity_poly.entity_id
_entity_poly.type
_entity_poly.pdbx_seq_one_letter_code
_entity_poly.pdbx_strand_id
1 'polypeptide(L)'
;MASLNGLMLDDVSAKGASITNANLSDLEIKDAQMGGAYIHNIGMPPEGHPFYDPNAKQRPLRFEDCNLEGTTFADCNLTDVSITDSNTTGMTIDGVLVSELFKAYQSLKK
;
A
#
# COMPACT_ATOMS: atom_id res chain seq x y z
N MET A 1 23.82 -8.05 -9.71
CA MET A 1 22.79 -7.49 -8.82
C MET A 1 23.50 -6.88 -7.64
N ALA A 2 23.42 -5.56 -7.47
CA ALA A 2 23.88 -4.94 -6.22
C ALA A 2 22.84 -5.27 -5.14
N SER A 3 23.30 -5.69 -3.98
CA SER A 3 22.43 -5.99 -2.84
C SER A 3 22.75 -4.99 -1.73
N LEU A 4 21.70 -4.43 -1.15
CA LEU A 4 21.74 -3.51 -0.01
C LEU A 4 21.16 -4.20 1.24
N ASN A 5 21.41 -5.50 1.39
CA ASN A 5 20.90 -6.28 2.51
C ASN A 5 21.37 -5.65 3.84
N GLY A 6 20.41 -5.33 4.72
CA GLY A 6 20.70 -4.72 6.02
C GLY A 6 21.04 -3.23 5.95
N LEU A 7 20.79 -2.54 4.83
CA LEU A 7 20.92 -1.08 4.77
C LEU A 7 20.00 -0.42 5.81
N MET A 8 20.57 0.39 6.67
CA MET A 8 19.86 1.24 7.62
C MET A 8 20.10 2.71 7.27
N LEU A 9 19.02 3.47 7.15
CA LEU A 9 19.01 4.91 6.87
C LEU A 9 18.40 5.62 8.08
N ASP A 10 19.23 5.90 9.08
CA ASP A 10 18.83 6.50 10.35
C ASP A 10 19.20 8.00 10.38
N ASP A 11 18.23 8.86 10.73
CA ASP A 11 18.38 10.32 10.76
C ASP A 11 18.94 10.97 9.47
N VAL A 12 18.52 10.48 8.30
CA VAL A 12 18.93 11.04 7.00
C VAL A 12 17.76 11.64 6.21
N SER A 13 18.07 12.62 5.34
CA SER A 13 17.14 13.04 4.30
C SER A 13 17.31 12.18 3.05
N ALA A 14 16.26 11.44 2.68
CA ALA A 14 16.17 10.70 1.41
C ALA A 14 15.24 11.38 0.39
N LYS A 15 15.04 12.71 0.51
CA LYS A 15 14.15 13.46 -0.39
C LYS A 15 14.61 13.32 -1.84
N GLY A 16 13.71 12.86 -2.70
CA GLY A 16 13.99 12.65 -4.13
C GLY A 16 14.75 11.36 -4.45
N ALA A 17 15.00 10.50 -3.46
CA ALA A 17 15.51 9.16 -3.72
C ALA A 17 14.49 8.34 -4.54
N SER A 18 14.98 7.46 -5.40
CA SER A 18 14.17 6.55 -6.20
C SER A 18 14.64 5.12 -6.00
N ILE A 19 13.70 4.20 -5.83
CA ILE A 19 13.95 2.77 -5.75
C ILE A 19 13.18 2.08 -6.88
N THR A 20 13.91 1.51 -7.84
CA THR A 20 13.34 0.93 -9.06
C THR A 20 13.89 -0.48 -9.29
N ASN A 21 13.03 -1.40 -9.75
CA ASN A 21 13.41 -2.79 -10.04
C ASN A 21 14.11 -3.49 -8.85
N ALA A 22 13.67 -3.21 -7.64
CA ALA A 22 14.24 -3.74 -6.41
C ALA A 22 13.28 -4.71 -5.72
N ASN A 23 13.85 -5.71 -5.04
CA ASN A 23 13.09 -6.51 -4.08
C ASN A 23 12.99 -5.73 -2.76
N LEU A 24 11.78 -5.27 -2.43
CA LEU A 24 11.47 -4.55 -1.18
C LEU A 24 10.75 -5.44 -0.16
N SER A 25 10.86 -6.76 -0.31
CA SER A 25 10.41 -7.70 0.72
C SER A 25 11.05 -7.34 2.06
N ASP A 26 10.23 -7.26 3.11
CA ASP A 26 10.67 -6.93 4.47
C ASP A 26 11.22 -5.51 4.65
N LEU A 27 10.96 -4.59 3.71
CA LEU A 27 11.24 -3.16 3.91
C LEU A 27 10.40 -2.60 5.07
N GLU A 28 11.06 -2.03 6.06
CA GLU A 28 10.43 -1.24 7.12
C GLU A 28 10.63 0.26 6.84
N ILE A 29 9.52 1.01 6.85
CA ILE A 29 9.55 2.48 6.86
C ILE A 29 8.81 2.91 8.13
N LYS A 30 9.58 3.38 9.12
CA LYS A 30 9.06 3.77 10.43
C LYS A 30 9.47 5.21 10.72
N ASP A 31 8.59 5.96 11.39
CA ASP A 31 8.83 7.34 11.82
C ASP A 31 9.28 8.29 10.70
N ALA A 32 8.83 8.03 9.46
CA ALA A 32 9.27 8.75 8.26
C ALA A 32 8.18 9.63 7.65
N GLN A 33 8.59 10.74 7.03
CA GLN A 33 7.70 11.57 6.22
C GLN A 33 7.55 10.96 4.82
N MET A 34 6.34 10.50 4.47
CA MET A 34 6.01 9.92 3.15
C MET A 34 5.07 10.79 2.29
N GLY A 35 4.76 12.01 2.74
CA GLY A 35 3.88 12.93 2.01
C GLY A 35 4.38 13.19 0.59
N GLY A 36 3.54 12.91 -0.40
CA GLY A 36 3.87 13.05 -1.82
C GLY A 36 4.69 11.90 -2.43
N ALA A 37 4.95 10.83 -1.68
CA ALA A 37 5.57 9.62 -2.26
C ALA A 37 4.65 9.01 -3.33
N TYR A 38 5.24 8.60 -4.46
CA TYR A 38 4.53 7.93 -5.54
C TYR A 38 4.92 6.45 -5.58
N ILE A 39 4.04 5.60 -5.04
CA ILE A 39 4.26 4.15 -4.94
C ILE A 39 3.38 3.48 -5.99
N HIS A 40 3.99 2.97 -7.05
CA HIS A 40 3.29 2.40 -8.20
C HIS A 40 4.03 1.19 -8.76
N ASN A 41 3.30 0.33 -9.48
CA ASN A 41 3.83 -0.90 -10.08
C ASN A 41 4.52 -1.83 -9.04
N ILE A 42 3.97 -1.89 -7.83
CA ILE A 42 4.46 -2.76 -6.76
C ILE A 42 3.72 -4.09 -6.83
N GLY A 43 4.48 -5.19 -6.82
CA GLY A 43 3.94 -6.55 -6.87
C GLY A 43 5.03 -7.58 -7.10
N MET A 44 4.61 -8.83 -7.29
CA MET A 44 5.49 -9.90 -7.74
C MET A 44 5.97 -9.63 -9.17
N PRO A 45 7.15 -10.14 -9.57
CA PRO A 45 7.62 -10.01 -10.94
C PRO A 45 6.57 -10.55 -11.94
N PRO A 46 6.35 -9.88 -13.09
CA PRO A 46 5.39 -10.32 -14.09
C PRO A 46 5.90 -11.55 -14.87
N GLU A 47 5.01 -12.22 -15.58
CA GLU A 47 5.36 -13.34 -16.47
C GLU A 47 6.45 -12.94 -17.48
N GLY A 48 7.42 -13.82 -17.70
CA GLY A 48 8.59 -13.58 -18.54
C GLY A 48 9.75 -12.89 -17.84
N HIS A 49 9.58 -12.38 -16.61
CA HIS A 49 10.70 -11.89 -15.81
C HIS A 49 11.59 -13.06 -15.31
N PRO A 50 12.93 -12.91 -15.21
CA PRO A 50 13.82 -13.99 -14.75
C PRO A 50 13.52 -14.54 -13.35
N PHE A 51 12.81 -13.77 -12.53
CA PHE A 51 12.37 -14.15 -11.18
C PHE A 51 10.85 -14.34 -11.08
N TYR A 52 10.17 -14.53 -12.21
CA TYR A 52 8.77 -14.89 -12.22
C TYR A 52 8.58 -16.30 -11.64
N ASP A 53 7.66 -16.42 -10.69
CA ASP A 53 7.18 -17.70 -10.20
C ASP A 53 5.65 -17.65 -10.18
N PRO A 54 4.95 -18.49 -10.98
CA PRO A 54 3.49 -18.48 -11.06
C PRO A 54 2.82 -18.92 -9.75
N ASN A 55 3.55 -19.57 -8.84
CA ASN A 55 3.05 -20.00 -7.54
C ASN A 55 3.37 -19.01 -6.42
N ALA A 56 4.23 -18.02 -6.69
CA ALA A 56 4.62 -17.06 -5.68
C ALA A 56 3.47 -16.09 -5.39
N LYS A 57 3.26 -15.85 -4.10
CA LYS A 57 2.23 -14.92 -3.61
C LYS A 57 2.91 -13.77 -2.89
N GLN A 58 2.50 -12.56 -3.22
CA GLN A 58 2.89 -11.38 -2.44
C GLN A 58 2.38 -11.56 -1.01
N ARG A 59 3.26 -11.34 -0.03
CA ARG A 59 2.82 -11.12 1.35
C ARG A 59 2.05 -9.78 1.43
N PRO A 60 0.99 -9.68 2.23
CA PRO A 60 0.22 -8.44 2.32
C PRO A 60 1.09 -7.28 2.80
N LEU A 61 0.82 -6.09 2.27
CA LEU A 61 1.36 -4.85 2.81
C LEU A 61 0.58 -4.47 4.08
N ARG A 62 1.25 -3.83 5.04
CA ARG A 62 0.64 -3.36 6.28
C ARG A 62 0.92 -1.87 6.45
N PHE A 63 -0.14 -1.11 6.66
CA PHE A 63 -0.08 0.29 7.08
C PHE A 63 -0.74 0.36 8.46
N GLU A 64 0.04 0.73 9.47
CA GLU A 64 -0.38 0.86 10.87
C GLU A 64 0.02 2.25 11.35
N ASP A 65 -0.87 2.94 12.08
CA ASP A 65 -0.64 4.30 12.60
C ASP A 65 -0.16 5.33 11.56
N CYS A 66 -0.60 5.16 10.31
CA CYS A 66 -0.25 6.03 9.19
C CYS A 66 -1.33 7.10 8.95
N ASN A 67 -0.92 8.34 8.68
CA ASN A 67 -1.82 9.33 8.08
C ASN A 67 -1.85 9.16 6.56
N LEU A 68 -2.96 8.63 6.04
CA LEU A 68 -3.22 8.42 4.61
C LEU A 68 -4.29 9.37 4.06
N GLU A 69 -4.59 10.47 4.75
CA GLU A 69 -5.59 11.46 4.30
C GLU A 69 -5.31 11.94 2.86
N GLY A 70 -6.36 11.96 2.03
CA GLY A 70 -6.25 12.37 0.63
C GLY A 70 -5.57 11.35 -0.31
N THR A 71 -5.17 10.18 0.18
CA THR A 71 -4.58 9.12 -0.66
C THR A 71 -5.61 8.53 -1.61
N THR A 72 -5.17 8.21 -2.83
CA THR A 72 -5.97 7.50 -3.83
C THR A 72 -5.36 6.14 -4.12
N PHE A 73 -6.19 5.09 -4.06
CA PHE A 73 -5.84 3.76 -4.56
C PHE A 73 -6.53 3.57 -5.91
N ALA A 74 -5.77 3.67 -7.00
CA ALA A 74 -6.27 3.52 -8.36
C ALA A 74 -5.62 2.30 -9.02
N ASP A 75 -6.40 1.51 -9.75
CA ASP A 75 -5.95 0.31 -10.46
C ASP A 75 -5.18 -0.69 -9.56
N CYS A 76 -5.57 -0.76 -8.28
CA CYS A 76 -4.97 -1.63 -7.28
C CYS A 76 -5.82 -2.89 -7.09
N ASN A 77 -5.17 -4.04 -6.89
CA ASN A 77 -5.87 -5.21 -6.36
C ASN A 77 -6.10 -5.02 -4.85
N LEU A 78 -7.34 -4.75 -4.46
CA LEU A 78 -7.75 -4.58 -3.06
C LEU A 78 -8.49 -5.81 -2.49
N THR A 79 -8.34 -6.98 -3.14
CA THR A 79 -8.90 -8.24 -2.63
C THR A 79 -8.36 -8.52 -1.23
N ASP A 80 -9.26 -8.91 -0.32
CA ASP A 80 -8.98 -9.21 1.09
C ASP A 80 -8.36 -8.05 1.90
N VAL A 81 -8.42 -6.81 1.40
CA VAL A 81 -8.03 -5.63 2.18
C VAL A 81 -9.04 -5.41 3.31
N SER A 82 -8.50 -5.25 4.52
CA SER A 82 -9.27 -4.91 5.71
C SER A 82 -8.92 -3.50 6.17
N ILE A 83 -9.95 -2.71 6.47
CA ILE A 83 -9.81 -1.37 7.07
C ILE A 83 -10.45 -1.45 8.46
N THR A 84 -9.61 -1.48 9.49
CA THR A 84 -10.01 -1.63 10.89
C THR A 84 -9.55 -0.44 11.71
N ASP A 85 -10.35 -0.04 12.70
CA ASP A 85 -10.02 1.02 13.67
C ASP A 85 -9.48 2.32 13.04
N SER A 86 -9.94 2.63 11.83
CA SER A 86 -9.49 3.76 11.01
C SER A 86 -10.58 4.81 10.88
N ASN A 87 -10.19 6.09 10.81
CA ASN A 87 -11.13 7.14 10.44
C ASN A 87 -11.45 7.04 8.94
N THR A 88 -12.68 6.62 8.63
CA THR A 88 -13.18 6.47 7.24
C THR A 88 -14.06 7.63 6.79
N THR A 89 -14.06 8.75 7.54
CA THR A 89 -14.84 9.94 7.18
C THR A 89 -14.41 10.48 5.82
N GLY A 90 -15.37 10.64 4.90
CA GLY A 90 -15.10 11.11 3.55
C GLY A 90 -14.52 10.06 2.60
N MET A 91 -14.25 8.83 3.06
CA MET A 91 -13.76 7.75 2.20
C MET A 91 -14.81 7.37 1.15
N THR A 92 -14.37 7.18 -0.09
CA THR A 92 -15.22 6.76 -1.21
C THR A 92 -14.70 5.48 -1.88
N ILE A 93 -15.61 4.64 -2.34
CA ILE A 93 -15.32 3.53 -3.27
C ILE A 93 -16.10 3.83 -4.56
N ASP A 94 -15.39 3.95 -5.68
CA ASP A 94 -15.97 4.35 -6.99
C ASP A 94 -16.86 5.61 -6.91
N GLY A 95 -16.42 6.59 -6.11
CA GLY A 95 -17.14 7.86 -5.89
C GLY A 95 -18.32 7.76 -4.91
N VAL A 96 -18.64 6.58 -4.38
CA VAL A 96 -19.71 6.39 -3.39
C VAL A 96 -19.14 6.48 -1.98
N LEU A 97 -19.70 7.35 -1.13
CA LEU A 97 -19.30 7.46 0.27
C LEU A 97 -19.52 6.14 1.01
N VAL A 98 -18.47 5.67 1.71
CA VAL A 98 -18.52 4.43 2.49
C VAL A 98 -19.52 4.51 3.64
N SER A 99 -19.71 5.71 4.22
CA SER A 99 -20.77 5.95 5.20
C SER A 99 -22.18 5.67 4.65
N GLU A 100 -22.43 6.00 3.38
CA GLU A 100 -23.72 5.71 2.72
C GLU A 100 -23.86 4.22 2.38
N LEU A 101 -22.78 3.55 1.97
CA LEU A 101 -22.76 2.09 1.79
C LEU A 101 -23.15 1.37 3.10
N PHE A 102 -22.60 1.79 4.24
CA PHE A 102 -22.95 1.21 5.54
C PHE A 102 -24.40 1.48 5.94
N LYS A 103 -24.91 2.69 5.71
CA LYS A 103 -26.34 3.01 5.95
C LYS A 103 -27.25 2.13 5.12
N ALA A 104 -26.94 1.96 3.82
CA ALA A 104 -27.70 1.09 2.93
C ALA A 104 -27.69 -0.36 3.43
N TYR A 105 -26.52 -0.91 3.77
CA TYR A 105 -26.41 -2.26 4.33
C TYR A 105 -27.24 -2.46 5.61
N GLN A 106 -27.22 -1.48 6.52
CA GLN A 106 -28.00 -1.53 7.76
C GLN A 106 -29.51 -1.47 7.52
N SER A 107 -29.97 -0.75 6.49
CA SER A 107 -31.39 -0.69 6.15
C SER A 107 -31.95 -2.01 5.61
N LEU A 108 -31.12 -2.84 4.96
CA LEU A 108 -31.51 -4.16 4.45
C LEU A 108 -31.65 -5.22 5.55
N LYS A 109 -31.11 -4.95 6.74
CA LYS A 109 -31.19 -5.85 7.90
C LYS A 109 -32.43 -5.62 8.77
N LYS A 110 -33.25 -4.63 8.44
CA LYS A 110 -34.54 -4.36 9.10
C LYS A 110 -35.65 -5.06 8.34
#